data_AF-A0A512HNW6-F1
#
_entry.id   AF-A0A512HNW6-F1
#
_cell.length_a   1.000
_cell.length_b   1.000
_cell.length_c   1.000
_cell.angle_alpha   90.00
_cell.angle_beta   90.00
_cell.angle_gamma   90.00
#
_symmetry.space_group_name_H-M   'P 1'
#
loop_
_entity.id
_entity.type
_entity.pdbx_description
1 polymer ?
#
loop_
_entity_poly.entity_id
_entity_poly.type
_entity_poly.pdbx_seq_one_letter_code
_entity_poly.pdbx_strand_id
1 'polypeptide(L)'
;MNSLGYIAKDLAKQIDALLNETDPRKALPLGLHQTVDAVRNFGNFSAHPIDEKTTLQIIDVDPEEAEWCLEILEEMFEHFYERPAVAAAKKAALDAKLAAAGKPPSK
;
A
#
# COMPACT_ATOMS: atom_id res chain seq x y z
N MET A 1 -8.66 -5.58 -17.55
CA MET A 1 -9.52 -4.95 -16.52
C MET A 1 -8.96 -5.37 -15.18
N ASN A 2 -8.34 -4.45 -14.44
CA ASN A 2 -7.56 -4.71 -13.22
C ASN A 2 -8.39 -5.43 -12.15
N SER A 3 -8.12 -6.73 -11.92
CA SER A 3 -8.74 -7.50 -10.83
C SER A 3 -8.01 -7.36 -9.49
N LEU A 4 -7.15 -6.35 -9.35
CA LEU A 4 -6.25 -6.17 -8.19
C LEU A 4 -6.49 -4.85 -7.44
N GLY A 5 -7.39 -3.97 -7.92
CA GLY A 5 -7.62 -2.65 -7.31
C GLY A 5 -8.93 -2.56 -6.55
N TYR A 6 -8.99 -1.66 -5.57
CA TYR A 6 -10.23 -1.28 -4.89
C TYR A 6 -11.12 -0.50 -5.86
N ILE A 7 -12.39 -0.90 -5.98
CA ILE A 7 -13.35 -0.37 -6.97
C ILE A 7 -14.26 0.74 -6.41
N ALA A 8 -14.04 1.15 -5.16
CA ALA A 8 -14.86 2.20 -4.56
C ALA A 8 -14.66 3.53 -5.31
N LYS A 9 -15.72 4.33 -5.41
CA LYS A 9 -15.69 5.61 -6.13
C LYS A 9 -14.97 6.74 -5.37
N ASP A 10 -14.65 6.49 -4.12
CA ASP A 10 -14.16 7.47 -3.16
C ASP A 10 -12.85 6.96 -2.56
N LEU A 11 -11.86 7.84 -2.47
CA LEU A 11 -10.52 7.49 -1.99
C LEU A 11 -10.57 7.06 -0.52
N ALA A 12 -11.36 7.71 0.34
CA ALA A 12 -11.49 7.32 1.74
C ALA A 12 -12.01 5.88 1.86
N LYS A 13 -13.01 5.51 1.04
CA LYS A 13 -13.54 4.14 0.99
C LYS A 13 -12.54 3.12 0.44
N GLN A 14 -11.67 3.52 -0.49
CA GLN A 14 -10.59 2.64 -0.97
C GLN A 14 -9.55 2.42 0.13
N ILE A 15 -9.18 3.47 0.86
CA ILE A 15 -8.29 3.37 2.03
C ILE A 15 -8.94 2.50 3.11
N ASP A 16 -10.26 2.63 3.37
CA ASP A 16 -10.96 1.77 4.34
C ASP A 16 -10.85 0.31 3.95
N ALA A 17 -11.06 0.00 2.68
CA ALA A 17 -10.98 -1.37 2.18
C ALA A 17 -9.55 -1.92 2.26
N LEU A 18 -8.53 -1.08 2.11
CA LEU A 18 -7.12 -1.45 2.29
C LEU A 18 -6.76 -1.70 3.76
N LEU A 19 -7.16 -0.80 4.65
CA LEU A 19 -6.86 -0.90 6.08
C LEU A 19 -7.61 -2.05 6.76
N ASN A 20 -8.77 -2.46 6.22
CA ASN A 20 -9.55 -3.61 6.68
C ASN A 20 -9.21 -4.92 5.95
N GLU A 21 -8.19 -4.95 5.11
CA GLU A 21 -7.79 -6.17 4.41
C GLU A 21 -7.34 -7.25 5.40
N THR A 22 -7.87 -8.45 5.23
CA THR A 22 -7.64 -9.60 6.13
C THR A 22 -6.76 -10.66 5.50
N ASP A 23 -6.57 -10.63 4.17
CA ASP A 23 -5.61 -11.49 3.50
C ASP A 23 -4.18 -11.06 3.90
N PRO A 24 -3.40 -11.89 4.61
CA PRO A 24 -2.05 -11.54 5.05
C PRO A 24 -1.09 -11.27 3.88
N ARG A 25 -1.44 -11.65 2.64
CA ARG A 25 -0.65 -11.35 1.44
C ARG A 25 -0.86 -9.93 0.92
N LYS A 26 -1.93 -9.28 1.35
CA LYS A 26 -2.34 -7.94 0.90
C LYS A 26 -2.42 -6.94 2.04
N ALA A 27 -2.59 -7.43 3.27
CA ALA A 27 -2.60 -6.62 4.47
C ALA A 27 -1.28 -5.83 4.62
N LEU A 28 -1.41 -4.60 5.09
CA LEU A 28 -0.29 -3.72 5.35
C LEU A 28 0.40 -4.08 6.67
N PRO A 29 1.73 -3.93 6.76
CA PRO A 29 2.42 -3.94 8.04
C PRO A 29 1.98 -2.75 8.90
N LEU A 30 2.12 -2.86 10.22
CA LEU A 30 1.60 -1.87 11.18
C LEU A 30 2.05 -0.44 10.90
N GLY A 31 3.34 -0.23 10.56
CA GLY A 31 3.86 1.11 10.26
C GLY A 31 3.17 1.72 9.03
N LEU A 32 3.09 0.94 7.94
CA LEU A 32 2.44 1.38 6.70
C LEU A 32 0.92 1.55 6.87
N HIS A 33 0.29 0.79 7.76
CA HIS A 33 -1.12 0.96 8.12
C HIS A 33 -1.38 2.33 8.73
N GLN A 34 -0.54 2.76 9.68
CA GLN A 34 -0.65 4.06 10.35
C GLN A 34 -0.38 5.22 9.39
N THR A 35 0.63 5.11 8.52
CA THR A 35 0.98 6.19 7.60
C THR A 35 -0.02 6.33 6.45
N VAL A 36 -0.55 5.21 5.93
CA VAL A 36 -1.62 5.24 4.91
C VAL A 36 -2.94 5.81 5.45
N ASP A 37 -3.31 5.51 6.70
CA ASP A 37 -4.49 6.15 7.31
C ASP A 37 -4.31 7.66 7.48
N ALA A 38 -3.08 8.11 7.76
CA ALA A 38 -2.77 9.53 7.90
C ALA A 38 -2.97 10.34 6.61
N VAL A 39 -2.88 9.71 5.43
CA VAL A 39 -3.11 10.34 4.11
C VAL A 39 -4.46 11.06 4.02
N ARG A 40 -5.45 10.59 4.79
CA ARG A 40 -6.79 11.18 4.84
C ARG A 40 -6.83 12.59 5.40
N ASN A 41 -5.79 12.98 6.14
CA ASN A 41 -5.70 14.24 6.83
C ASN A 41 -4.84 15.27 6.08
N PHE A 42 -4.15 14.87 5.01
CA PHE A 42 -3.38 15.82 4.19
C PHE A 42 -4.28 16.64 3.26
N GLY A 43 -3.85 17.87 2.99
CA GLY A 43 -4.56 18.90 2.24
C GLY A 43 -5.45 18.38 1.12
N ASN A 44 -6.77 18.42 1.38
CA ASN A 44 -7.86 18.23 0.42
C ASN A 44 -7.74 17.05 -0.57
N PHE A 45 -7.23 15.87 -0.16
CA PHE A 45 -7.31 14.65 -0.98
C PHE A 45 -8.75 14.12 -1.20
N SER A 46 -9.78 14.93 -0.88
CA SER A 46 -11.20 14.54 -0.95
C SER A 46 -11.55 13.32 -0.09
N ALA A 47 -10.71 12.98 0.91
CA ALA A 47 -10.90 11.81 1.76
C ALA A 47 -11.68 12.10 3.05
N HIS A 48 -12.13 13.34 3.26
CA HIS A 48 -13.08 13.64 4.32
C HIS A 48 -14.49 13.16 3.91
N PRO A 49 -15.21 12.41 4.76
CA PRO A 49 -16.60 12.00 4.50
C PRO A 49 -17.58 13.18 4.40
N ILE A 50 -17.13 14.37 4.79
CA ILE A 50 -17.88 15.61 4.73
C ILE A 50 -17.59 16.21 3.36
N ASP A 51 -18.45 15.86 2.40
CA ASP A 51 -18.70 16.68 1.21
C ASP A 51 -19.21 18.05 1.70
N GLU A 52 -18.31 18.89 2.21
CA GLU A 52 -18.65 20.26 2.57
C GLU A 52 -18.84 21.01 1.26
N LYS A 53 -20.10 20.98 0.83
CA LYS A 53 -20.62 21.81 -0.25
C LYS A 53 -20.03 23.22 -0.09
N THR A 54 -19.37 23.70 -1.14
CA THR A 54 -19.12 25.12 -1.42
C THR A 54 -18.10 25.87 -0.55
N THR A 55 -16.82 25.47 -0.52
CA THR A 55 -15.75 26.45 -0.24
C THR A 55 -14.89 26.80 -1.46
N LEU A 56 -14.77 25.95 -2.48
CA LEU A 56 -13.83 26.15 -3.63
C LEU A 56 -12.40 26.55 -3.17
N GLN A 57 -12.07 26.29 -1.91
CA GLN A 57 -10.80 26.67 -1.32
C GLN A 57 -9.80 25.56 -1.64
N ILE A 58 -8.77 25.93 -2.40
CA ILE A 58 -7.59 25.10 -2.55
C ILE A 58 -6.86 25.19 -1.20
N ILE A 59 -6.89 24.12 -0.44
CA ILE A 59 -6.05 23.98 0.76
C ILE A 59 -4.63 23.75 0.24
N ASP A 60 -3.72 24.62 0.63
CA ASP A 60 -2.31 24.49 0.27
C ASP A 60 -1.72 23.28 0.99
N VAL A 61 -0.86 22.53 0.31
CA VAL A 61 -0.15 21.38 0.88
C VAL A 61 1.26 21.84 1.19
N ASP A 62 1.69 21.69 2.44
CA ASP A 62 3.05 22.06 2.80
C ASP A 62 4.05 21.13 2.10
N PRO A 63 5.25 21.60 1.73
CA PRO A 63 6.25 20.76 1.07
C PRO A 63 6.58 19.47 1.84
N GLU A 64 6.53 19.52 3.18
CA GLU A 64 6.73 18.37 4.05
C GLU A 64 5.59 17.35 3.96
N GLU A 65 4.34 17.80 3.83
CA GLU A 65 3.18 16.92 3.63
C GLU A 65 3.23 16.24 2.26
N ALA A 66 3.66 16.98 1.23
CA ALA A 66 3.85 16.45 -0.11
C ALA A 66 4.98 15.42 -0.15
N GLU A 67 6.11 15.69 0.50
CA GLU A 67 7.21 14.74 0.62
C GLU A 67 6.76 13.48 1.36
N TRP A 68 6.07 13.64 2.49
CA TRP A 68 5.59 12.50 3.27
C TRP A 68 4.60 11.63 2.47
N CYS A 69 3.76 12.24 1.62
CA CYS A 69 2.92 11.49 0.68
C CYS A 69 3.74 10.63 -0.29
N LEU A 70 4.87 11.14 -0.80
CA LEU A 70 5.74 10.41 -1.70
C LEU A 70 6.45 9.25 -0.99
N GLU A 71 6.89 9.46 0.25
CA GLU A 71 7.48 8.40 1.08
C GLU A 71 6.48 7.25 1.29
N ILE A 72 5.22 7.57 1.58
CA ILE A 72 4.16 6.56 1.74
C ILE A 72 3.97 5.76 0.44
N LEU A 73 3.97 6.42 -0.72
CA LEU A 73 3.87 5.74 -2.01
C LEU A 73 5.07 4.82 -2.27
N GLU A 74 6.28 5.26 -1.93
CA GLU A 74 7.49 4.45 -2.05
C GLU A 74 7.42 3.19 -1.17
N GLU A 75 7.02 3.34 0.10
CA GLU A 75 6.83 2.20 1.01
C GLU A 75 5.76 1.22 0.51
N MET A 76 4.68 1.73 -0.10
CA MET A 76 3.67 0.89 -0.73
C MET A 76 4.24 0.10 -1.92
N PHE A 77 5.04 0.73 -2.78
CA PHE A 77 5.70 0.04 -3.88
C PHE A 77 6.66 -1.04 -3.39
N GLU A 78 7.46 -0.71 -2.37
CA GLU A 78 8.37 -1.66 -1.74
C GLU A 78 7.61 -2.89 -1.20
N HIS A 79 6.51 -2.66 -0.47
CA HIS A 79 5.72 -3.73 0.14
C HIS A 79 5.02 -4.63 -0.89
N PHE A 80 4.37 -4.06 -1.90
CA PHE A 80 3.54 -4.81 -2.84
C PHE A 80 4.31 -5.41 -4.02
N TYR A 81 5.45 -4.84 -4.40
CA TYR A 81 6.16 -5.25 -5.62
C TYR A 81 7.60 -5.66 -5.35
N GLU A 82 8.39 -4.85 -4.67
CA GLU A 82 9.83 -5.10 -4.55
C GLU A 82 10.14 -6.25 -3.59
N ARG A 83 9.65 -6.18 -2.35
CA ARG A 83 9.91 -7.21 -1.33
C ARG A 83 9.38 -8.58 -1.77
N PRO A 84 8.18 -8.71 -2.36
CA PRO A 84 7.71 -9.98 -2.91
C PRO A 84 8.61 -10.54 -4.01
N ALA A 85 9.10 -9.70 -4.93
CA ALA A 85 10.02 -10.12 -5.99
C ALA A 85 11.36 -10.61 -5.41
N VAL A 86 11.92 -9.87 -4.45
CA VAL A 86 13.15 -10.25 -3.75
C VAL A 86 12.98 -11.56 -2.99
N ALA A 87 11.85 -11.74 -2.28
CA ALA A 87 11.55 -12.96 -1.56
C ALA A 87 11.40 -14.17 -2.51
N ALA A 88 10.71 -14.00 -3.63
CA ALA A 88 10.54 -15.02 -4.65
C ALA A 88 11.89 -15.45 -5.25
N ALA A 89 12.77 -14.49 -5.57
CA ALA A 89 14.12 -14.79 -6.08
C ALA A 89 14.96 -15.57 -5.06
N LYS A 90 14.92 -15.17 -3.78
CA LYS A 90 15.61 -15.88 -2.69
C LYS A 90 15.08 -17.30 -2.50
N LYS A 91 13.75 -17.48 -2.55
CA LYS A 91 13.11 -18.81 -2.46
C LYS A 91 13.53 -19.69 -3.63
N ALA A 92 13.49 -19.19 -4.86
CA ALA A 92 13.91 -19.92 -6.05
C ALA A 92 15.38 -20.36 -5.95
N ALA A 93 16.27 -19.48 -5.48
CA ALA A 93 17.67 -19.81 -5.27
C ALA A 93 17.87 -20.90 -4.18
N LEU A 94 17.07 -20.89 -3.12
CA LEU A 94 17.08 -21.92 -2.09
C LEU A 94 16.57 -23.26 -2.63
N ASP A 95 15.47 -23.27 -3.36
CA ASP A 95 14.87 -24.47 -3.94
C ASP A 95 15.81 -25.12 -4.97
N ALA A 96 16.51 -24.33 -5.77
CA ALA A 96 17.55 -24.84 -6.68
C ALA A 96 18.70 -25.54 -5.93
N LYS A 97 19.13 -24.98 -4.79
CA LYS A 97 20.15 -25.62 -3.93
C LYS A 97 19.64 -26.91 -3.30
N LEU A 98 18.38 -26.96 -2.86
CA LEU A 98 17.77 -28.16 -2.29
C LEU A 98 17.63 -29.28 -3.33
N ALA A 99 17.21 -28.92 -4.54
CA ALA A 99 17.12 -29.85 -5.66
C ALA A 99 18.48 -30.45 -6.02
N ALA A 100 19.54 -29.63 -6.08
CA ALA A 100 20.91 -30.09 -6.29
C ALA A 100 21.41 -31.03 -5.18
N ALA A 101 20.89 -30.88 -3.96
CA ALA A 101 21.19 -31.74 -2.82
C ALA A 101 20.24 -32.95 -2.68
N GLY A 102 19.33 -33.19 -3.64
CA GLY A 102 18.36 -34.29 -3.60
C GLY A 102 17.27 -34.15 -2.52
N LYS A 103 17.06 -32.93 -1.99
CA LYS A 103 16.05 -32.63 -0.96
C LYS A 103 14.78 -32.03 -1.59
N PRO A 104 13.60 -32.22 -0.98
CA PRO A 104 12.38 -31.58 -1.45
C PRO A 104 12.48 -30.04 -1.35
N PRO A 105 11.72 -29.30 -2.19
CA PRO A 105 11.70 -27.83 -2.16
C PRO A 105 11.15 -27.29 -0.84
N SER A 106 11.55 -26.06 -0.51
CA SER A 106 11.03 -25.34 0.65
C SER A 106 9.55 -25.01 0.49
N LYS A 107 8.78 -25.17 1.57
CA LYS A 107 7.35 -24.82 1.62
C LYS A 107 7.14 -23.32 1.52
#